data_AF-A0A1V4QJ54-F1
#
_entry.id   AF-A0A1V4QJ54-F1
#
_cell.length_a   1.000
_cell.length_b   1.000
_cell.length_c   1.000
_cell.angle_alpha   90.00
_cell.angle_beta   90.00
_cell.angle_gamma   90.00
#
_symmetry.space_group_name_H-M   'P 1'
#
loop_
_entity.id
_entity.type
_entity.pdbx_description
1 polymer ?
#
loop_
_entity_poly.entity_id
_entity_poly.type
_entity_poly.pdbx_seq_one_letter_code
_entity_poly.pdbx_strand_id
1 'polypeptide(L)'
;RDSNAQIESENHRLKQECRRVAALLESPHHIQQLRPILTIWSNDPLIQKRAATYGIKSVANVTDWEQNLNQPPGQQLPGPNDQELPEDKLKKTYQCKGDWQQGTGLIVALGADPSATLLALYSHTPQHAIILVDWQTPWVRVMANRLYLIRHNLKCQSIMFWPTDMQGNIRDANDFLQNLGETHWQVNISPGTKAQAWNLSKLPGVSLWSLHQNQGIRPLIPDPSLGPRPFVFPEIAIQAACVGGRLVSEGIRLPEIRTKKDFLSNLINVVAKKVRRSRPGSRFWPPRWNAGKEIRVDNNNYITCLDVYPSTEKIRFKACNNGNELEGMVTSFADFGHWLEEPVAGAFLAAGGNSISDLTVGIRWAWLHHTSARYFRSEIDIVFQWQGQYIAISCKSTDSHNWETVRAEIVAEARAQLGRFALPVLVRPGIEHNNAIPWAEASLEFEPLEINLSLLNQPGTLKDLINTALTRRQATASP
;
A
#
# COMPACT_ATOMS: atom_id res chain seq x y z
N ARG A 1 5.84 -28.16 -23.96
CA ARG A 1 4.69 -27.74 -23.11
C ARG A 1 4.99 -27.98 -21.65
N ASP A 2 5.59 -29.12 -21.29
CA ASP A 2 6.00 -29.43 -19.92
C ASP A 2 7.08 -28.49 -19.36
N SER A 3 7.98 -27.96 -20.21
CA SER A 3 8.99 -26.96 -19.78
C SER A 3 8.37 -25.65 -19.30
N ASN A 4 7.31 -25.16 -19.94
CA ASN A 4 6.68 -23.88 -19.58
C ASN A 4 5.90 -23.99 -18.28
N ALA A 5 5.18 -25.10 -18.06
CA ALA A 5 4.48 -25.34 -16.80
C ALA A 5 5.47 -25.47 -15.62
N GLN A 6 6.62 -26.13 -15.85
CA GLN A 6 7.68 -26.23 -14.83
C GLN A 6 8.32 -24.87 -14.53
N ILE A 7 8.59 -24.06 -15.56
CA ILE A 7 9.08 -22.67 -15.40
C ILE A 7 8.04 -21.79 -14.68
N GLU A 8 6.75 -21.92 -14.98
CA GLU A 8 5.68 -21.19 -14.30
C GLU A 8 5.56 -21.59 -12.82
N SER A 9 5.60 -22.89 -12.53
CA SER A 9 5.56 -23.41 -11.17
C SER A 9 6.76 -22.97 -10.34
N GLU A 10 7.97 -23.04 -10.91
CA GLU A 10 9.20 -22.62 -10.24
C GLU A 10 9.22 -21.09 -10.04
N ASN A 11 8.81 -20.31 -11.05
CA ASN A 11 8.64 -18.86 -10.89
C ASN A 11 7.64 -18.52 -9.78
N HIS A 12 6.54 -19.27 -9.65
CA HIS A 12 5.58 -19.05 -8.59
C HIS A 12 6.18 -19.36 -7.21
N ARG A 13 6.87 -20.50 -7.06
CA ARG A 13 7.59 -20.88 -5.83
C ARG A 13 8.59 -19.81 -5.40
N LEU A 14 9.41 -19.33 -6.35
CA LEU A 14 10.40 -18.29 -6.10
C LEU A 14 9.78 -16.94 -5.72
N LYS A 15 8.63 -16.61 -6.31
CA LYS A 15 7.85 -15.42 -5.93
C LYS A 15 7.46 -15.49 -4.46
N GLN A 16 6.97 -16.66 -4.04
CA GLN A 16 6.54 -16.92 -2.68
C GLN A 16 7.70 -16.82 -1.69
N GLU A 17 8.86 -17.41 -2.00
CA GLU A 17 10.04 -17.35 -1.13
C GLU A 17 10.58 -15.92 -0.98
N CYS A 18 10.69 -15.13 -2.06
CA CYS A 18 11.12 -13.73 -1.96
C CYS A 18 10.20 -12.89 -1.06
N ARG A 19 8.89 -13.16 -1.09
CA ARG A 19 7.90 -12.47 -0.25
C ARG A 19 7.98 -12.90 1.22
N ARG A 20 8.25 -14.18 1.50
CA ARG A 20 8.50 -14.66 2.86
C ARG A 20 9.73 -13.97 3.47
N VAL A 21 10.81 -13.88 2.69
CA VAL A 21 12.04 -13.17 3.04
C VAL A 21 11.77 -11.68 3.30
N ALA A 22 10.99 -11.01 2.43
CA ALA A 22 10.59 -9.61 2.64
C ALA A 22 9.79 -9.43 3.94
N ALA A 23 8.82 -10.31 4.21
CA ALA A 23 8.03 -10.27 5.44
C ALA A 23 8.89 -10.45 6.71
N LEU A 24 9.96 -11.26 6.65
CA LEU A 24 10.90 -11.43 7.77
C LEU A 24 11.70 -10.15 8.08
N LEU A 25 12.10 -9.39 7.06
CA LEU A 25 12.79 -8.10 7.25
C LEU A 25 11.91 -7.06 7.95
N GLU A 26 10.60 -7.23 7.86
CA GLU A 26 9.60 -6.32 8.44
C GLU A 26 8.93 -6.90 9.71
N SER A 27 9.38 -8.08 10.16
CA SER A 27 8.88 -8.82 11.32
C SER A 27 9.37 -8.23 12.68
N PRO A 28 8.87 -8.71 13.84
CA PRO A 28 8.74 -7.95 15.08
C PRO A 28 10.02 -7.29 15.63
N HIS A 29 9.80 -6.29 16.49
CA HIS A 29 10.78 -5.31 16.98
C HIS A 29 12.14 -5.87 17.42
N HIS A 30 12.20 -7.14 17.87
CA HIS A 30 13.42 -7.84 18.30
C HIS A 30 14.32 -8.28 17.13
N ILE A 31 13.78 -8.62 15.95
CA ILE A 31 14.60 -8.91 14.75
C ILE A 31 15.08 -7.60 14.10
N GLN A 32 14.25 -6.54 14.14
CA GLN A 32 14.68 -5.20 13.68
C GLN A 32 15.88 -4.66 14.46
N GLN A 33 16.01 -5.00 15.76
CA GLN A 33 17.19 -4.66 16.57
C GLN A 33 18.47 -5.32 16.05
N LEU A 34 18.37 -6.52 15.47
CA LEU A 34 19.52 -7.25 14.91
C LEU A 34 19.97 -6.67 13.56
N ARG A 35 19.14 -5.85 12.89
CA ARG A 35 19.36 -5.35 11.52
C ARG A 35 19.98 -6.40 10.59
N PRO A 36 19.41 -7.62 10.50
CA PRO A 36 20.06 -8.70 9.76
C PRO A 36 20.22 -8.29 8.29
N ILE A 37 21.44 -8.40 7.77
CA ILE A 37 21.68 -8.24 6.34
C ILE A 37 21.16 -9.51 5.66
N LEU A 38 20.02 -9.40 4.99
CA LEU A 38 19.48 -10.49 4.20
C LEU A 38 19.92 -10.31 2.75
N THR A 39 20.77 -11.24 2.29
CA THR A 39 21.16 -11.31 0.89
C THR A 39 20.60 -12.60 0.29
N ILE A 40 19.86 -12.48 -0.81
CA ILE A 40 19.44 -13.63 -1.61
C ILE A 40 20.56 -13.97 -2.59
N TRP A 41 21.21 -15.11 -2.41
CA TRP A 41 22.07 -15.67 -3.44
C TRP A 41 21.22 -16.42 -4.46
N SER A 42 21.27 -15.98 -5.72
CA SER A 42 20.62 -16.68 -6.81
C SER A 42 21.31 -16.37 -8.14
N ASN A 43 21.48 -17.39 -8.99
CA ASN A 43 21.97 -17.22 -10.35
C ASN A 43 20.83 -16.88 -11.34
N ASP A 44 19.57 -16.89 -10.88
CA ASP A 44 18.40 -16.56 -11.69
C ASP A 44 18.18 -15.04 -11.72
N PRO A 45 18.32 -14.38 -12.88
CA PRO A 45 18.10 -12.94 -13.02
C PRO A 45 16.68 -12.51 -12.60
N LEU A 46 15.67 -13.38 -12.69
CA LEU A 46 14.30 -13.06 -12.25
C LEU A 46 14.19 -12.99 -10.73
N ILE A 47 14.84 -13.91 -10.01
CA ILE A 47 14.92 -13.86 -8.55
C ILE A 47 15.64 -12.60 -8.12
N GLN A 48 16.77 -12.28 -8.75
CA GLN A 48 17.55 -11.10 -8.41
C GLN A 48 16.75 -9.80 -8.59
N LYS A 49 16.07 -9.67 -9.74
CA LYS A 49 15.18 -8.52 -10.02
C LYS A 49 14.02 -8.44 -9.03
N ARG A 50 13.49 -9.58 -8.59
CA ARG A 50 12.44 -9.64 -7.56
C ARG A 50 12.91 -9.22 -6.19
N ALA A 51 14.03 -9.77 -5.74
CA ALA A 51 14.67 -9.35 -4.51
C ALA A 51 14.87 -7.82 -4.51
N ALA A 52 15.44 -7.28 -5.58
CA ALA A 52 15.68 -5.84 -5.72
C ALA A 52 14.40 -4.99 -5.65
N THR A 53 13.27 -5.48 -6.18
CA THR A 53 11.98 -4.75 -6.15
C THR A 53 11.43 -4.62 -4.72
N TYR A 54 11.75 -5.56 -3.84
CA TYR A 54 11.45 -5.47 -2.40
C TYR A 54 12.58 -4.80 -1.61
N GLY A 55 13.59 -4.23 -2.30
CA GLY A 55 14.77 -3.66 -1.67
C GLY A 55 15.68 -4.70 -1.01
N ILE A 56 15.52 -5.99 -1.32
CA ILE A 56 16.36 -7.08 -0.83
C ILE A 56 17.58 -7.19 -1.73
N LYS A 57 18.76 -7.18 -1.12
CA LYS A 57 20.01 -7.40 -1.84
C LYS A 57 20.03 -8.82 -2.41
N SER A 58 20.44 -8.95 -3.66
CA SER A 58 20.71 -10.26 -4.25
C SER A 58 22.07 -10.26 -4.94
N VAL A 59 22.70 -11.42 -4.96
CA VAL A 59 24.04 -11.64 -5.53
C VAL A 59 24.01 -12.83 -6.46
N ALA A 60 24.79 -12.75 -7.55
CA ALA A 60 24.91 -13.86 -8.51
C ALA A 60 25.95 -14.89 -8.03
N ASN A 61 26.91 -14.49 -7.22
CA ASN A 61 27.93 -15.38 -6.69
C ASN A 61 28.42 -14.90 -5.31
N VAL A 62 29.16 -15.77 -4.62
CA VAL A 62 29.69 -15.50 -3.27
C VAL A 62 30.73 -14.38 -3.29
N THR A 63 31.52 -14.24 -4.36
CA THR A 63 32.53 -13.20 -4.49
C THR A 63 31.90 -11.81 -4.55
N ASP A 64 30.76 -11.66 -5.24
CA ASP A 64 29.96 -10.43 -5.23
C ASP A 64 29.51 -10.11 -3.81
N TRP A 65 29.09 -11.12 -3.03
CA TRP A 65 28.67 -10.91 -1.64
C TRP A 65 29.83 -10.45 -0.74
N GLU A 66 30.99 -11.09 -0.85
CA GLU A 66 32.19 -10.76 -0.07
C GLU A 66 32.68 -9.34 -0.34
N GLN A 67 32.70 -8.91 -1.61
CA GLN A 67 33.04 -7.53 -1.99
C GLN A 67 32.05 -6.50 -1.43
N ASN A 68 30.84 -6.96 -1.13
CA ASN A 68 29.72 -6.16 -0.71
C ASN A 68 29.42 -6.19 0.80
N LEU A 69 30.15 -7.01 1.58
CA LEU A 69 30.02 -7.09 3.04
C LEU A 69 30.31 -5.75 3.74
N ASN A 70 31.14 -4.92 3.11
CA ASN A 70 31.52 -3.61 3.62
C ASN A 70 30.48 -2.50 3.32
N GLN A 71 29.43 -2.81 2.56
CA GLN A 71 28.33 -1.86 2.36
C GLN A 71 27.43 -1.86 3.61
N PRO A 72 27.01 -0.68 4.08
CA PRO A 72 26.18 -0.58 5.27
C PRO A 72 24.89 -1.44 5.14
N PRO A 73 24.51 -2.18 6.20
CA PRO A 73 23.28 -2.98 6.22
C PRO A 73 22.05 -2.18 5.78
N GLY A 74 21.19 -2.78 4.96
CA GLY A 74 19.82 -2.31 4.76
C GLY A 74 19.62 -1.15 3.79
N GLN A 75 20.57 -0.84 2.90
CA GLN A 75 20.26 0.01 1.75
C GLN A 75 19.39 -0.78 0.77
N GLN A 76 18.11 -0.41 0.69
CA GLN A 76 17.25 -0.84 -0.42
C GLN A 76 17.94 -0.41 -1.72
N LEU A 77 18.04 -1.31 -2.69
CA LEU A 77 18.62 -0.98 -3.99
C LEU A 77 17.51 -0.59 -4.95
N PRO A 78 17.72 0.43 -5.81
CA PRO A 78 16.84 0.70 -6.94
C PRO A 78 16.50 -0.57 -7.71
N GLY A 79 15.23 -0.74 -8.05
CA GLY A 79 14.85 -1.74 -9.03
C GLY A 79 15.51 -1.44 -10.38
N PRO A 80 15.68 -2.42 -11.27
CA PRO A 80 16.36 -2.25 -12.56
C PRO A 80 15.71 -1.22 -13.51
N ASN A 81 14.48 -0.78 -13.24
CA ASN A 81 13.79 0.24 -14.04
C ASN A 81 13.54 1.53 -13.25
N ASP A 82 13.99 1.58 -11.99
CA ASP A 82 13.90 2.79 -11.21
C ASP A 82 14.96 3.76 -11.70
N GLN A 83 14.51 4.96 -12.08
CA GLN A 83 15.39 6.05 -12.46
C GLN A 83 15.61 6.95 -11.25
N GLU A 84 16.85 7.29 -10.98
CA GLU A 84 17.20 8.31 -10.01
C GLU A 84 16.81 9.71 -10.52
N LEU A 85 16.63 10.66 -9.61
CA LEU A 85 16.34 12.04 -9.98
C LEU A 85 17.59 12.61 -10.67
N PRO A 86 17.50 13.15 -11.91
CA PRO A 86 18.66 13.71 -12.57
C PRO A 86 19.19 14.96 -11.86
N GLU A 87 20.52 15.17 -11.85
CA GLU A 87 21.13 16.32 -11.15
C GLU A 87 20.66 17.67 -11.71
N ASP A 88 20.37 17.73 -13.02
CA ASP A 88 19.83 18.94 -13.66
C ASP A 88 18.42 19.30 -13.17
N LYS A 89 17.75 18.42 -12.42
CA LYS A 89 16.46 18.70 -11.80
C LYS A 89 16.56 19.28 -10.39
N LEU A 90 17.73 19.24 -9.76
CA LEU A 90 17.93 19.81 -8.43
C LEU A 90 17.90 21.34 -8.47
N LYS A 91 17.52 21.94 -7.33
CA LYS A 91 17.49 23.39 -7.08
C LYS A 91 16.67 24.20 -8.09
N LYS A 92 15.72 23.54 -8.76
CA LYS A 92 14.74 24.16 -9.65
C LYS A 92 13.37 24.14 -9.02
N THR A 93 12.63 25.22 -9.19
CA THR A 93 11.23 25.31 -8.75
C THR A 93 10.33 24.71 -9.83
N TYR A 94 9.47 23.79 -9.41
CA TYR A 94 8.46 23.18 -10.27
C TYR A 94 7.07 23.55 -9.77
N GLN A 95 6.18 23.91 -10.70
CA GLN A 95 4.78 24.20 -10.37
C GLN A 95 4.00 22.89 -10.15
N CYS A 96 3.11 22.93 -9.18
CA CYS A 96 2.20 21.86 -8.78
C CYS A 96 0.74 22.35 -8.98
N LYS A 97 -0.22 21.43 -9.06
CA LYS A 97 -1.64 21.76 -9.31
C LYS A 97 -2.58 21.37 -8.17
N GLY A 98 -2.08 20.76 -7.09
CA GLY A 98 -2.90 20.38 -5.95
C GLY A 98 -3.29 21.58 -5.08
N ASP A 99 -4.20 21.37 -4.14
CA ASP A 99 -4.62 22.41 -3.19
C ASP A 99 -3.47 22.84 -2.27
N TRP A 100 -3.42 24.13 -1.92
CA TRP A 100 -2.40 24.71 -1.04
C TRP A 100 -2.92 25.91 -0.24
N GLN A 101 -2.21 26.26 0.83
CA GLN A 101 -2.46 27.41 1.70
C GLN A 101 -1.45 28.53 1.41
N GLN A 102 -1.94 29.76 1.30
CA GLN A 102 -1.11 30.92 1.00
C GLN A 102 -0.14 31.27 2.14
N GLY A 103 1.05 31.75 1.78
CA GLY A 103 1.99 32.41 2.68
C GLY A 103 2.88 31.49 3.51
N THR A 104 2.88 30.18 3.27
CA THR A 104 3.69 29.23 4.06
C THR A 104 4.62 28.39 3.19
N GLY A 105 5.88 28.29 3.63
CA GLY A 105 6.86 27.36 3.10
C GLY A 105 6.97 26.11 3.98
N LEU A 106 7.29 24.96 3.39
CA LEU A 106 7.60 23.72 4.10
C LEU A 106 8.96 23.17 3.66
N ILE A 107 9.82 22.85 4.62
CA ILE A 107 11.08 22.14 4.40
C ILE A 107 10.96 20.76 5.06
N VAL A 108 11.24 19.71 4.30
CA VAL A 108 11.23 18.33 4.80
C VAL A 108 12.36 17.53 4.17
N ALA A 109 12.93 16.59 4.93
CA ALA A 109 13.82 15.59 4.37
C ALA A 109 13.04 14.47 3.68
N LEU A 110 13.65 13.83 2.69
CA LEU A 110 13.15 12.63 2.07
C LEU A 110 13.85 11.41 2.68
N GLY A 111 13.08 10.51 3.28
CA GLY A 111 13.56 9.21 3.73
C GLY A 111 13.53 8.15 2.63
N ALA A 112 14.03 6.96 2.96
CA ALA A 112 13.90 5.77 2.11
C ALA A 112 12.43 5.30 1.93
N ASP A 113 11.55 5.66 2.88
CA ASP A 113 10.09 5.55 2.75
C ASP A 113 9.50 6.98 2.64
N PRO A 114 8.89 7.36 1.50
CA PRO A 114 8.37 8.71 1.29
C PRO A 114 7.06 8.97 2.05
N SER A 115 6.48 8.00 2.75
CA SER A 115 5.17 8.13 3.42
C SER A 115 5.11 9.29 4.41
N ALA A 116 6.15 9.47 5.23
CA ALA A 116 6.19 10.58 6.19
C ALA A 116 6.34 11.93 5.50
N THR A 117 7.15 12.00 4.43
CA THR A 117 7.32 13.20 3.61
C THR A 117 6.00 13.59 2.93
N LEU A 118 5.29 12.63 2.34
CA LEU A 118 3.98 12.86 1.75
C LEU A 118 2.93 13.27 2.78
N LEU A 119 2.89 12.61 3.94
CA LEU A 119 1.96 12.95 5.01
C LEU A 119 2.20 14.38 5.53
N ALA A 120 3.47 14.78 5.69
CA ALA A 120 3.82 16.15 6.04
C ALA A 120 3.35 17.14 4.96
N LEU A 121 3.66 16.87 3.68
CA LEU A 121 3.25 17.73 2.57
C LEU A 121 1.73 17.92 2.51
N TYR A 122 0.97 16.83 2.61
CA TYR A 122 -0.49 16.87 2.53
C TYR A 122 -1.14 17.48 3.78
N SER A 123 -0.56 17.32 4.97
CA SER A 123 -1.11 17.88 6.21
C SER A 123 -0.78 19.37 6.38
N HIS A 124 0.38 19.81 5.88
CA HIS A 124 0.76 21.22 5.90
C HIS A 124 0.14 22.01 4.73
N THR A 125 -0.10 21.37 3.57
CA THR A 125 -0.59 22.00 2.33
C THR A 125 0.15 23.30 1.98
N PRO A 126 1.49 23.32 1.95
CA PRO A 126 2.26 24.56 1.86
C PRO A 126 2.13 25.24 0.49
N GLN A 127 2.34 26.54 0.43
CA GLN A 127 2.52 27.24 -0.84
C GLN A 127 3.81 26.74 -1.52
N HIS A 128 4.93 26.81 -0.80
CA HIS A 128 6.23 26.39 -1.32
C HIS A 128 6.77 25.19 -0.54
N ALA A 129 7.23 24.15 -1.22
CA ALA A 129 7.84 22.98 -0.59
C ALA A 129 9.28 22.80 -1.04
N ILE A 130 10.20 22.60 -0.10
CA ILE A 130 11.57 22.18 -0.36
C ILE A 130 11.77 20.77 0.22
N ILE A 131 12.08 19.82 -0.64
CA ILE A 131 12.39 18.44 -0.28
C ILE A 131 13.90 18.27 -0.27
N LEU A 132 14.49 18.04 0.91
CA LEU A 132 15.90 17.70 1.02
C LEU A 132 16.11 16.23 0.63
N VAL A 133 16.94 16.01 -0.39
CA VAL A 133 17.21 14.69 -0.96
C VAL A 133 18.64 14.30 -0.61
N ASP A 134 18.82 13.20 0.12
CA ASP A 134 20.15 12.63 0.30
C ASP A 134 20.70 12.18 -1.06
N TRP A 135 21.71 12.91 -1.53
CA TRP A 135 22.27 12.69 -2.87
C TRP A 135 23.23 11.51 -2.92
N GLN A 136 23.66 10.99 -1.77
CA GLN A 136 24.59 9.87 -1.68
C GLN A 136 23.89 8.51 -1.63
N THR A 137 22.59 8.48 -1.32
CA THR A 137 21.81 7.23 -1.27
C THR A 137 20.98 7.04 -2.55
N PRO A 138 21.34 6.08 -3.44
CA PRO A 138 20.64 5.80 -4.69
C PRO A 138 19.11 5.68 -4.55
N TRP A 139 18.66 4.94 -3.54
CA TRP A 139 17.23 4.72 -3.32
C TRP A 139 16.46 5.99 -2.95
N VAL A 140 17.04 6.89 -2.15
CA VAL A 140 16.42 8.18 -1.83
C VAL A 140 16.30 9.04 -3.09
N ARG A 141 17.28 8.98 -4.00
CA ARG A 141 17.20 9.64 -5.31
C ARG A 141 16.11 9.05 -6.21
N VAL A 142 15.87 7.74 -6.15
CA VAL A 142 14.72 7.10 -6.83
C VAL A 142 13.40 7.61 -6.25
N MET A 143 13.25 7.63 -4.93
CA MET A 143 12.03 8.17 -4.29
C MET A 143 11.80 9.63 -4.69
N ALA A 144 12.88 10.43 -4.77
CA ALA A 144 12.81 11.81 -5.22
C ALA A 144 12.34 11.92 -6.67
N ASN A 145 12.81 11.03 -7.55
CA ASN A 145 12.36 11.00 -8.93
C ASN A 145 10.88 10.61 -9.05
N ARG A 146 10.41 9.64 -8.25
CA ARG A 146 8.99 9.25 -8.23
C ARG A 146 8.12 10.43 -7.80
N LEU A 147 8.50 11.15 -6.74
CA LEU A 147 7.85 12.40 -6.33
C LEU A 147 7.88 13.45 -7.45
N TYR A 148 9.04 13.62 -8.11
CA TYR A 148 9.17 14.54 -9.23
C TYR A 148 8.21 14.20 -10.37
N LEU A 149 8.09 12.93 -10.77
CA LEU A 149 7.21 12.50 -11.86
C LEU A 149 5.74 12.81 -11.56
N ILE A 150 5.31 12.66 -10.30
CA ILE A 150 3.92 12.92 -9.88
C ILE A 150 3.67 14.31 -9.32
N ARG A 151 4.68 15.20 -9.31
CA ARG A 151 4.63 16.51 -8.63
C ARG A 151 3.40 17.36 -8.93
N HIS A 152 2.87 17.25 -10.14
CA HIS A 152 1.69 17.99 -10.58
C HIS A 152 0.44 17.67 -9.75
N ASN A 153 0.38 16.51 -9.09
CA ASN A 153 -0.75 16.09 -8.24
C ASN A 153 -0.51 16.31 -6.74
N LEU A 154 0.65 16.86 -6.34
CA LEU A 154 0.97 17.08 -4.93
C LEU A 154 0.28 18.35 -4.40
N LYS A 155 -0.09 18.33 -3.11
CA LYS A 155 -0.74 19.45 -2.39
C LYS A 155 0.24 20.57 -2.01
N CYS A 156 0.73 21.28 -3.01
CA CYS A 156 1.50 22.52 -2.85
C CYS A 156 1.37 23.38 -4.12
N GLN A 157 1.76 24.66 -4.07
CA GLN A 157 1.83 25.50 -5.29
C GLN A 157 3.09 25.18 -6.08
N SER A 158 4.22 25.05 -5.39
CA SER A 158 5.50 24.75 -6.01
C SER A 158 6.38 23.87 -5.15
N ILE A 159 7.18 23.03 -5.79
CA ILE A 159 8.13 22.13 -5.14
C ILE A 159 9.55 22.31 -5.69
N MET A 160 10.54 22.20 -4.82
CA MET A 160 11.96 22.19 -5.14
C MET A 160 12.63 21.00 -4.47
N PHE A 161 13.59 20.37 -5.16
CA PHE A 161 14.42 19.30 -4.59
C PHE A 161 15.81 19.85 -4.34
N TRP A 162 16.31 19.73 -3.11
CA TRP A 162 17.62 20.26 -2.72
C TRP A 162 18.55 19.17 -2.19
N PRO A 163 19.81 19.09 -2.65
CA PRO A 163 20.74 18.06 -2.19
C PRO A 163 21.18 18.23 -0.73
N THR A 164 21.15 17.14 0.03
CA THR A 164 21.72 17.00 1.38
C THR A 164 22.49 15.67 1.49
N ASP A 165 23.04 15.36 2.66
CA ASP A 165 23.59 14.04 3.00
C ASP A 165 22.81 13.39 4.16
N MET A 166 23.21 12.17 4.56
CA MET A 166 22.60 11.44 5.69
C MET A 166 22.77 12.15 7.04
N GLN A 167 23.77 13.03 7.16
CA GLN A 167 24.02 13.85 8.34
C GLN A 167 23.18 15.13 8.34
N GLY A 168 22.57 15.51 7.21
CA GLY A 168 21.79 16.74 7.06
C GLY A 168 22.60 17.95 6.65
N ASN A 169 23.83 17.77 6.16
CA ASN A 169 24.60 18.87 5.60
C ASN A 169 24.01 19.26 4.25
N ILE A 170 23.44 20.46 4.17
CA ILE A 170 22.83 20.99 2.95
C ILE A 170 23.95 21.41 2.00
N ARG A 171 23.99 20.80 0.80
CA ARG A 171 24.98 21.17 -0.23
C ARG A 171 24.66 22.57 -0.74
N ASP A 172 25.68 23.42 -0.77
CA ASP A 172 25.58 24.85 -1.11
C ASP A 172 24.63 25.61 -0.16
N ALA A 173 24.88 25.49 1.14
CA ALA A 173 24.03 26.05 2.21
C ALA A 173 23.79 27.56 2.10
N ASN A 174 24.76 28.34 1.59
CA ASN A 174 24.58 29.78 1.40
C ASN A 174 23.50 30.07 0.35
N ASP A 175 23.54 29.37 -0.80
CA ASP A 175 22.52 29.48 -1.84
C ASP A 175 21.15 29.02 -1.32
N PHE A 176 21.14 27.97 -0.48
CA PHE A 176 19.92 27.48 0.17
C PHE A 176 19.30 28.56 1.05
N LEU A 177 20.09 29.17 1.94
CA LEU A 177 19.61 30.21 2.86
C LEU A 177 19.13 31.46 2.10
N GLN A 178 19.81 31.83 1.01
CA GLN A 178 19.34 32.92 0.13
C GLN A 178 18.00 32.56 -0.53
N ASN A 179 17.80 31.30 -0.93
CA ASN A 179 16.58 30.84 -1.57
C ASN A 179 15.35 30.87 -0.63
N LEU A 180 15.56 30.76 0.69
CA LEU A 180 14.47 30.84 1.66
C LEU A 180 13.76 32.21 1.61
N GLY A 181 14.50 33.29 1.31
CA GLY A 181 13.95 34.64 1.19
C GLY A 181 13.17 35.08 2.45
N GLU A 182 12.06 35.80 2.24
CA GLU A 182 11.19 36.30 3.32
C GLU A 182 10.01 35.36 3.64
N THR A 183 9.95 34.19 3.01
CA THR A 183 8.84 33.24 3.23
C THR A 183 8.88 32.73 4.67
N HIS A 184 7.73 32.63 5.33
CA HIS A 184 7.63 31.96 6.62
C HIS A 184 7.75 30.44 6.43
N TRP A 185 8.89 29.86 6.82
CA TRP A 185 9.19 28.45 6.63
C TRP A 185 8.86 27.61 7.87
N GLN A 186 8.15 26.52 7.63
CA GLN A 186 7.92 25.44 8.57
C GLN A 186 8.88 24.30 8.23
N VAL A 187 9.48 23.69 9.25
CA VAL A 187 10.35 22.53 9.10
C VAL A 187 9.68 21.36 9.81
N ASN A 188 9.27 20.33 9.05
CA ASN A 188 8.79 19.10 9.67
C ASN A 188 9.94 18.10 9.82
N ILE A 189 10.29 17.79 11.07
CA ILE A 189 11.49 17.01 11.41
C ILE A 189 11.25 15.50 11.52
N SER A 190 10.04 15.01 11.25
CA SER A 190 9.74 13.58 11.31
C SER A 190 10.28 12.77 10.13
N PRO A 191 10.24 13.28 8.89
CA PRO A 191 10.86 12.62 7.75
C PRO A 191 12.40 12.69 7.77
N GLY A 192 13.06 11.67 7.22
CA GLY A 192 14.52 11.60 7.11
C GLY A 192 15.21 10.96 8.33
N THR A 193 16.53 11.15 8.41
CA THR A 193 17.35 10.64 9.51
C THR A 193 17.25 11.56 10.74
N LYS A 194 17.62 11.05 11.92
CA LYS A 194 17.71 11.88 13.13
C LYS A 194 18.77 12.99 13.01
N ALA A 195 19.85 12.75 12.26
CA ALA A 195 20.86 13.76 12.01
C ALA A 195 20.34 14.87 11.09
N GLN A 196 19.61 14.51 10.03
CA GLN A 196 18.90 15.48 9.18
C GLN A 196 17.91 16.32 9.98
N ALA A 197 17.09 15.68 10.82
CA ALA A 197 16.16 16.36 11.71
C ALA A 197 16.85 17.38 12.64
N TRP A 198 17.98 16.98 13.25
CA TRP A 198 18.76 17.85 14.13
C TRP A 198 19.35 19.05 13.38
N ASN A 199 19.92 18.86 12.19
CA ASN A 199 20.48 19.96 11.42
C ASN A 199 19.40 20.89 10.87
N LEU A 200 18.28 20.35 10.41
CA LEU A 200 17.10 21.12 10.04
C LEU A 200 16.57 21.97 11.18
N SER A 201 16.60 21.48 12.44
CA SER A 201 16.14 22.25 13.60
C SER A 201 16.97 23.50 13.93
N LYS A 202 18.14 23.65 13.32
CA LYS A 202 19.04 24.79 13.53
C LYS A 202 18.91 25.87 12.46
N LEU A 203 18.05 25.66 11.45
CA LEU A 203 17.83 26.67 10.42
C LEU A 203 17.27 27.96 11.05
N PRO A 204 17.80 29.14 10.71
CA PRO A 204 17.35 30.39 11.29
C PRO A 204 15.93 30.74 10.80
N GLY A 205 15.10 31.30 11.67
CA GLY A 205 13.79 31.88 11.30
C GLY A 205 12.70 30.86 10.94
N VAL A 206 12.90 29.58 11.23
CA VAL A 206 11.91 28.52 10.92
C VAL A 206 11.06 28.15 12.13
N SER A 207 9.82 27.70 11.90
CA SER A 207 9.01 27.03 12.91
C SER A 207 9.16 25.51 12.81
N LEU A 208 9.45 24.84 13.93
CA LEU A 208 9.64 23.39 13.94
C LEU A 208 8.34 22.65 14.19
N TRP A 209 8.09 21.62 13.40
CA TRP A 209 6.91 20.77 13.44
C TRP A 209 7.28 19.29 13.44
N SER A 210 6.39 18.45 13.95
CA SER A 210 6.53 17.00 13.92
C SER A 210 5.17 16.32 13.72
N LEU A 211 5.19 15.16 13.08
CA LEU A 211 4.10 14.21 12.99
C LEU A 211 4.01 13.44 14.32
N HIS A 212 2.87 13.51 15.00
CA HIS A 212 2.59 12.77 16.22
C HIS A 212 1.44 11.80 16.00
N GLN A 213 1.66 10.52 16.29
CA GLN A 213 0.61 9.51 16.21
C GLN A 213 -0.57 9.95 17.09
N ASN A 214 -1.80 9.84 16.56
CA ASN A 214 -3.07 10.22 17.20
C ASN A 214 -3.30 11.71 17.47
N GLN A 215 -2.28 12.55 17.30
CA GLN A 215 -2.34 13.98 17.61
C GLN A 215 -2.19 14.88 16.38
N GLY A 216 -1.99 14.29 15.20
CA GLY A 216 -1.79 15.00 13.96
C GLY A 216 -0.39 15.63 13.86
N ILE A 217 -0.29 16.76 13.17
CA ILE A 217 0.95 17.54 13.09
C ILE A 217 0.95 18.63 14.16
N ARG A 218 2.08 18.80 14.86
CA ARG A 218 2.21 19.74 15.98
C ARG A 218 3.47 20.58 15.86
N PRO A 219 3.41 21.86 16.29
CA PRO A 219 4.62 22.63 16.52
C PRO A 219 5.38 22.05 17.71
N LEU A 220 6.71 21.98 17.64
CA LEU A 220 7.54 21.48 18.74
C LEU A 220 7.73 22.52 19.85
N ILE A 221 7.77 23.80 19.46
CA ILE A 221 7.77 24.91 20.39
C ILE A 221 6.31 25.36 20.49
N PRO A 222 5.66 25.26 21.66
CA PRO A 222 4.27 25.67 21.82
C PRO A 222 4.10 27.15 21.45
N ASP A 223 3.40 27.40 20.37
CA ASP A 223 2.89 28.72 20.02
C ASP A 223 1.37 28.70 20.27
N PRO A 224 0.84 29.51 21.19
CA PRO A 224 -0.59 29.54 21.50
C PRO A 224 -1.47 29.83 20.28
N SER A 225 -0.93 30.46 19.24
CA SER A 225 -1.63 30.74 17.98
C SER A 225 -1.64 29.55 17.02
N LEU A 226 -0.78 28.55 17.22
CA LEU A 226 -0.62 27.39 16.35
C LEU A 226 -1.13 26.12 17.05
N GLY A 227 -2.37 25.76 16.75
CA GLY A 227 -2.96 24.49 17.18
C GLY A 227 -2.42 23.28 16.40
N PRO A 228 -2.64 22.05 16.94
CA PRO A 228 -2.42 20.83 16.18
C PRO A 228 -3.28 20.84 14.90
N ARG A 229 -2.75 20.32 13.79
CA ARG A 229 -3.53 20.13 12.55
C ARG A 229 -3.77 18.64 12.32
N PRO A 230 -4.96 18.26 11.81
CA PRO A 230 -5.24 16.86 11.53
C PRO A 230 -4.31 16.33 10.44
N PHE A 231 -4.10 15.02 10.44
CA PHE A 231 -3.44 14.37 9.31
C PHE A 231 -4.33 14.43 8.08
N VAL A 232 -3.74 14.81 6.96
CA VAL A 232 -4.33 14.67 5.64
C VAL A 232 -3.45 13.70 4.87
N PHE A 233 -4.02 12.56 4.49
CA PHE A 233 -3.28 11.52 3.80
C PHE A 233 -3.35 11.72 2.28
N PRO A 234 -2.28 11.38 1.54
CA PRO A 234 -2.31 11.43 0.08
C PRO A 234 -3.30 10.41 -0.48
N GLU A 235 -3.87 10.66 -1.66
CA GLU A 235 -4.72 9.68 -2.34
C GLU A 235 -3.98 8.36 -2.56
N ILE A 236 -4.70 7.24 -2.62
CA ILE A 236 -4.11 5.90 -2.76
C ILE A 236 -3.21 5.83 -3.99
N ALA A 237 -3.64 6.39 -5.12
CA ALA A 237 -2.85 6.41 -6.35
C ALA A 237 -1.51 7.16 -6.17
N ILE A 238 -1.50 8.25 -5.40
CA ILE A 238 -0.29 9.04 -5.11
C ILE A 238 0.65 8.27 -4.19
N GLN A 239 0.12 7.74 -3.09
CA GLN A 239 0.88 6.92 -2.15
C GLN A 239 1.51 5.71 -2.86
N ALA A 240 0.69 4.98 -3.61
CA ALA A 240 1.08 3.80 -4.37
C ALA A 240 2.13 4.10 -5.44
N ALA A 241 1.99 5.23 -6.15
CA ALA A 241 2.95 5.64 -7.18
C ALA A 241 4.31 6.03 -6.60
N CYS A 242 4.32 6.69 -5.44
CA CYS A 242 5.54 7.09 -4.76
C CYS A 242 6.27 5.91 -4.12
N VAL A 243 5.55 5.12 -3.30
CA VAL A 243 6.16 4.06 -2.49
C VAL A 243 6.38 2.81 -3.34
N GLY A 244 5.35 2.36 -4.05
CA GLY A 244 5.39 1.14 -4.86
C GLY A 244 5.97 1.30 -6.27
N GLY A 245 6.00 2.53 -6.78
CA GLY A 245 6.51 2.84 -8.11
C GLY A 245 5.42 2.95 -9.16
N ARG A 246 5.78 2.89 -10.45
CA ARG A 246 4.85 3.21 -11.54
C ARG A 246 3.65 2.26 -11.59
N LEU A 247 2.45 2.83 -11.53
CA LEU A 247 1.19 2.12 -11.72
C LEU A 247 0.96 1.74 -13.19
N VAL A 248 0.47 0.52 -13.41
CA VAL A 248 -0.07 0.04 -14.71
C VAL A 248 -1.56 0.31 -14.78
N SER A 249 -2.24 0.12 -13.66
CA SER A 249 -3.68 0.32 -13.51
C SER A 249 -3.93 0.80 -12.10
N GLU A 250 -4.71 1.88 -11.99
CA GLU A 250 -5.15 2.38 -10.69
C GLU A 250 -6.32 1.58 -10.14
N GLY A 251 -6.98 0.75 -10.95
CA GLY A 251 -8.12 -0.05 -10.54
C GLY A 251 -9.45 0.70 -10.61
N ILE A 252 -10.49 0.12 -9.99
CA ILE A 252 -11.84 0.68 -9.90
C ILE A 252 -11.93 1.58 -8.68
N ARG A 253 -12.19 2.87 -8.89
CA ARG A 253 -12.20 3.88 -7.82
C ARG A 253 -13.51 3.91 -7.03
N LEU A 254 -13.45 4.49 -5.83
CA LEU A 254 -14.56 4.64 -4.88
C LEU A 254 -15.89 5.13 -5.49
N PRO A 255 -15.95 6.14 -6.37
CA PRO A 255 -17.22 6.59 -6.96
C PRO A 255 -17.93 5.48 -7.73
N GLU A 256 -17.20 4.65 -8.49
CA GLU A 256 -17.81 3.55 -9.24
C GLU A 256 -18.34 2.47 -8.29
N ILE A 257 -17.56 2.08 -7.27
CA ILE A 257 -18.01 1.10 -6.25
C ILE A 257 -19.29 1.58 -5.53
N ARG A 258 -19.39 2.89 -5.23
CA ARG A 258 -20.59 3.48 -4.62
C ARG A 258 -21.84 3.31 -5.49
N THR A 259 -21.74 3.43 -6.81
CA THR A 259 -22.90 3.24 -7.71
C THR A 259 -23.45 1.82 -7.69
N LYS A 260 -22.65 0.84 -7.28
CA LYS A 260 -23.01 -0.60 -7.24
C LYS A 260 -23.35 -1.09 -5.83
N LYS A 261 -23.39 -0.21 -4.81
CA LYS A 261 -23.41 -0.59 -3.38
C LYS A 261 -24.47 -1.62 -3.02
N ASP A 262 -25.72 -1.44 -3.44
CA ASP A 262 -26.82 -2.32 -3.06
C ASP A 262 -26.70 -3.70 -3.72
N PHE A 263 -26.31 -3.73 -5.00
CA PHE A 263 -26.02 -4.95 -5.73
C PHE A 263 -24.85 -5.74 -5.10
N LEU A 264 -23.73 -5.07 -4.81
CA LEU A 264 -22.57 -5.68 -4.15
C LEU A 264 -22.93 -6.20 -2.75
N SER A 265 -23.79 -5.49 -2.04
CA SER A 265 -24.33 -5.92 -0.75
C SER A 265 -25.19 -7.19 -0.86
N ASN A 266 -26.02 -7.32 -1.90
CA ASN A 266 -26.76 -8.56 -2.15
C ASN A 266 -25.82 -9.73 -2.46
N LEU A 267 -24.82 -9.53 -3.33
CA LEU A 267 -23.80 -10.54 -3.62
C LEU A 267 -23.11 -11.04 -2.35
N ILE A 268 -22.59 -10.13 -1.52
CA ILE A 268 -21.80 -10.52 -0.36
C ILE A 268 -22.66 -11.19 0.73
N ASN A 269 -23.93 -10.82 0.86
CA ASN A 269 -24.86 -11.48 1.76
C ASN A 269 -25.06 -12.96 1.40
N VAL A 270 -25.22 -13.27 0.10
CA VAL A 270 -25.36 -14.66 -0.36
C VAL A 270 -24.05 -15.41 -0.18
N VAL A 271 -22.90 -14.80 -0.50
CA VAL A 271 -21.56 -15.36 -0.27
C VAL A 271 -21.38 -15.75 1.20
N ALA A 272 -21.62 -14.82 2.12
CA ALA A 272 -21.47 -15.04 3.55
C ALA A 272 -22.38 -16.18 4.03
N LYS A 273 -23.66 -16.19 3.63
CA LYS A 273 -24.62 -17.26 3.96
C LYS A 273 -24.15 -18.62 3.42
N LYS A 274 -23.62 -18.69 2.19
CA LYS A 274 -23.10 -19.92 1.61
C LYS A 274 -21.91 -20.45 2.41
N VAL A 275 -20.97 -19.58 2.79
CA VAL A 275 -19.79 -19.95 3.57
C VAL A 275 -20.20 -20.48 4.96
N ARG A 276 -21.17 -19.86 5.64
CA ARG A 276 -21.66 -20.31 6.96
C ARG A 276 -22.21 -21.73 6.96
N ARG A 277 -22.90 -22.15 5.89
CA ARG A 277 -23.51 -23.49 5.78
C ARG A 277 -22.51 -24.56 5.32
N SER A 278 -21.32 -24.16 4.91
CA SER A 278 -20.37 -25.04 4.25
C SER A 278 -19.30 -25.52 5.22
N ARG A 279 -18.84 -26.77 5.06
CA ARG A 279 -17.73 -27.31 5.88
C ARG A 279 -16.41 -26.63 5.48
N PRO A 280 -15.47 -26.42 6.41
CA PRO A 280 -14.11 -25.99 6.08
C PRO A 280 -13.50 -26.88 4.98
N GLY A 281 -12.72 -26.30 4.07
CA GLY A 281 -12.09 -27.01 2.95
C GLY A 281 -13.01 -27.37 1.78
N SER A 282 -14.33 -27.13 1.86
CA SER A 282 -15.21 -27.37 0.71
C SER A 282 -14.97 -26.36 -0.42
N ARG A 283 -15.02 -26.81 -1.68
CA ARG A 283 -15.01 -25.88 -2.82
C ARG A 283 -16.36 -25.17 -2.91
N PHE A 284 -16.39 -23.89 -2.55
CA PHE A 284 -17.62 -23.10 -2.46
C PHE A 284 -18.12 -22.57 -3.82
N TRP A 285 -17.19 -22.34 -4.76
CA TRP A 285 -17.42 -21.54 -5.97
C TRP A 285 -17.16 -22.35 -7.24
N PRO A 286 -17.86 -22.06 -8.35
CA PRO A 286 -17.53 -22.65 -9.62
C PRO A 286 -16.10 -22.23 -10.02
N PRO A 287 -15.28 -23.14 -10.57
CA PRO A 287 -13.91 -22.80 -10.99
C PRO A 287 -13.87 -21.79 -12.13
N ARG A 288 -15.00 -21.64 -12.84
CA ARG A 288 -15.22 -20.71 -13.95
C ARG A 288 -16.68 -20.29 -14.00
N TRP A 289 -16.95 -19.02 -14.21
CA TRP A 289 -18.28 -18.49 -14.50
C TRP A 289 -18.63 -18.62 -15.98
N ASN A 290 -19.85 -19.10 -16.24
CA ASN A 290 -20.48 -19.12 -17.57
C ASN A 290 -21.96 -18.74 -17.37
N ALA A 291 -22.61 -18.22 -18.41
CA ALA A 291 -24.04 -17.92 -18.40
C ALA A 291 -24.87 -19.11 -17.86
N GLY A 292 -25.82 -18.81 -16.98
CA GLY A 292 -26.69 -19.77 -16.31
C GLY A 292 -26.08 -20.47 -15.09
N LYS A 293 -24.76 -20.35 -14.83
CA LYS A 293 -24.18 -20.93 -13.60
C LYS A 293 -24.71 -20.20 -12.37
N GLU A 294 -24.98 -20.97 -11.32
CA GLU A 294 -25.61 -20.46 -10.12
C GLU A 294 -24.91 -20.96 -8.84
N ILE A 295 -24.80 -20.06 -7.87
CA ILE A 295 -24.55 -20.41 -6.46
C ILE A 295 -25.88 -20.25 -5.73
N ARG A 296 -26.49 -21.37 -5.32
CA ARG A 296 -27.72 -21.37 -4.53
C ARG A 296 -27.44 -21.73 -3.07
N VAL A 297 -28.04 -20.94 -2.17
CA VAL A 297 -28.14 -21.22 -0.73
C VAL A 297 -29.54 -21.77 -0.42
N ASP A 298 -30.58 -21.11 -0.94
CA ASP A 298 -31.98 -21.55 -0.96
C ASP A 298 -32.75 -20.72 -2.02
N ASN A 299 -34.08 -20.86 -2.11
CA ASN A 299 -34.90 -20.19 -3.11
C ASN A 299 -34.88 -18.66 -3.02
N ASN A 300 -34.54 -18.11 -1.85
CA ASN A 300 -34.52 -16.67 -1.61
C ASN A 300 -33.09 -16.11 -1.55
N ASN A 301 -32.07 -16.95 -1.77
CA ASN A 301 -30.67 -16.61 -1.58
C ASN A 301 -29.81 -17.29 -2.64
N TYR A 302 -29.51 -16.57 -3.73
CA TYR A 302 -28.74 -17.13 -4.84
C TYR A 302 -27.98 -16.05 -5.64
N ILE A 303 -26.96 -16.49 -6.38
CA ILE A 303 -26.22 -15.68 -7.34
C ILE A 303 -26.22 -16.43 -8.68
N THR A 304 -26.72 -15.82 -9.74
CA THR A 304 -26.71 -16.39 -11.09
C THR A 304 -25.82 -15.55 -11.99
N CYS A 305 -24.89 -16.18 -12.71
CA CYS A 305 -24.16 -15.55 -13.80
C CYS A 305 -25.10 -15.44 -15.00
N LEU A 306 -25.40 -14.21 -15.40
CA LEU A 306 -26.23 -13.94 -16.56
C LEU A 306 -25.39 -14.00 -17.84
N ASP A 307 -24.29 -13.25 -17.85
CA ASP A 307 -23.40 -13.12 -19.00
C ASP A 307 -21.94 -12.97 -18.57
N VAL A 308 -21.03 -13.26 -19.49
CA VAL A 308 -19.58 -13.05 -19.37
C VAL A 308 -19.10 -12.29 -20.60
N TYR A 309 -18.32 -11.24 -20.40
CA TYR A 309 -17.77 -10.36 -21.43
C TYR A 309 -16.23 -10.40 -21.37
N PRO A 310 -15.57 -11.38 -22.03
CA PRO A 310 -14.13 -11.58 -21.90
C PRO A 310 -13.28 -10.42 -22.42
N SER A 311 -13.74 -9.73 -23.48
CA SER A 311 -13.02 -8.61 -24.11
C SER A 311 -12.91 -7.38 -23.21
N THR A 312 -13.85 -7.22 -22.27
CA THR A 312 -13.88 -6.10 -21.32
C THR A 312 -13.63 -6.55 -19.88
N GLU A 313 -13.29 -7.83 -19.68
CA GLU A 313 -13.08 -8.42 -18.35
C GLU A 313 -14.27 -8.17 -17.42
N LYS A 314 -15.52 -8.39 -17.88
CA LYS A 314 -16.73 -8.15 -17.08
C LYS A 314 -17.58 -9.41 -16.94
N ILE A 315 -18.25 -9.55 -15.81
CA ILE A 315 -19.28 -10.57 -15.58
C ILE A 315 -20.54 -9.88 -15.07
N ARG A 316 -21.68 -10.21 -15.66
CA ARG A 316 -22.99 -9.76 -15.20
C ARG A 316 -23.61 -10.83 -14.30
N PHE A 317 -23.98 -10.43 -13.08
CA PHE A 317 -24.66 -11.30 -12.13
C PHE A 317 -26.06 -10.78 -11.83
N LYS A 318 -26.94 -11.73 -11.48
CA LYS A 318 -28.15 -11.49 -10.70
C LYS A 318 -27.94 -12.03 -9.29
N ALA A 319 -28.17 -11.21 -8.28
CA ALA A 319 -28.02 -11.57 -6.87
C ALA A 319 -29.35 -11.39 -6.14
N CYS A 320 -29.87 -12.49 -5.59
CA CYS A 320 -31.07 -12.50 -4.78
C CYS A 320 -30.71 -12.71 -3.31
N ASN A 321 -31.10 -11.79 -2.44
CA ASN A 321 -30.89 -11.88 -1.00
C ASN A 321 -32.22 -11.66 -0.27
N ASN A 322 -32.70 -12.67 0.45
CA ASN A 322 -34.02 -12.70 1.07
C ASN A 322 -35.16 -12.32 0.09
N GLY A 323 -35.07 -12.79 -1.16
CA GLY A 323 -36.07 -12.52 -2.21
C GLY A 323 -35.90 -11.18 -2.93
N ASN A 324 -35.03 -10.28 -2.47
CA ASN A 324 -34.71 -9.04 -3.18
C ASN A 324 -33.68 -9.31 -4.29
N GLU A 325 -34.09 -9.18 -5.55
CA GLU A 325 -33.24 -9.42 -6.73
C GLU A 325 -32.65 -8.12 -7.26
N LEU A 326 -31.33 -8.09 -7.43
CA LEU A 326 -30.61 -7.02 -8.09
C LEU A 326 -29.67 -7.59 -9.14
N GLU A 327 -29.49 -6.84 -10.23
CA GLU A 327 -28.52 -7.15 -11.28
C GLU A 327 -27.41 -6.12 -11.31
N GLY A 328 -26.22 -6.56 -11.70
CA GLY A 328 -25.08 -5.68 -11.83
C GLY A 328 -23.89 -6.37 -12.48
N MET A 329 -22.86 -5.57 -12.75
CA MET A 329 -21.61 -6.04 -13.36
C MET A 329 -20.45 -5.88 -12.40
N VAL A 330 -19.56 -6.87 -12.38
CA VAL A 330 -18.24 -6.78 -11.76
C VAL A 330 -17.15 -6.96 -12.82
N THR A 331 -16.00 -6.37 -12.57
CA THR A 331 -14.80 -6.44 -13.40
C THR A 331 -13.99 -7.64 -12.97
N SER A 332 -14.08 -8.72 -13.74
CA SER A 332 -13.36 -9.96 -13.53
C SER A 332 -13.30 -10.76 -14.82
N PHE A 333 -12.24 -11.56 -14.96
CA PHE A 333 -12.26 -12.68 -15.89
C PHE A 333 -13.23 -13.78 -15.41
N ALA A 334 -13.74 -14.55 -16.36
CA ALA A 334 -14.66 -15.66 -16.12
C ALA A 334 -14.01 -16.80 -15.31
N ASP A 335 -12.76 -17.07 -15.64
CA ASP A 335 -11.86 -17.92 -14.88
C ASP A 335 -11.33 -17.07 -13.71
N PHE A 336 -11.03 -17.67 -12.55
CA PHE A 336 -10.47 -17.03 -11.34
C PHE A 336 -11.47 -16.50 -10.29
N GLY A 337 -10.92 -16.21 -9.11
CA GLY A 337 -11.63 -15.72 -7.93
C GLY A 337 -11.84 -14.21 -7.87
N HIS A 338 -11.37 -13.44 -8.87
CA HIS A 338 -11.30 -11.97 -8.82
C HIS A 338 -12.68 -11.30 -8.77
N TRP A 339 -13.74 -12.00 -9.22
CA TRP A 339 -15.13 -11.52 -9.12
C TRP A 339 -15.55 -11.17 -7.68
N LEU A 340 -14.85 -11.71 -6.67
CA LEU A 340 -15.13 -11.48 -5.26
C LEU A 340 -14.59 -10.14 -4.74
N GLU A 341 -13.66 -9.50 -5.45
CA GLU A 341 -12.97 -8.28 -4.98
C GLU A 341 -13.93 -7.08 -4.86
N GLU A 342 -14.74 -6.79 -5.89
CA GLU A 342 -15.75 -5.71 -5.81
C GLU A 342 -16.78 -5.97 -4.69
N PRO A 343 -17.38 -7.17 -4.53
CA PRO A 343 -18.26 -7.47 -3.40
C PRO A 343 -17.62 -7.28 -2.02
N VAL A 344 -16.35 -7.69 -1.85
CA VAL A 344 -15.61 -7.48 -0.59
C VAL A 344 -15.38 -5.99 -0.36
N ALA A 345 -15.00 -5.23 -1.39
CA ALA A 345 -14.86 -3.78 -1.29
C ALA A 345 -16.19 -3.11 -0.90
N GLY A 346 -17.31 -3.56 -1.47
CA GLY A 346 -18.65 -3.13 -1.10
C GLY A 346 -18.99 -3.42 0.38
N ALA A 347 -18.58 -4.57 0.92
CA ALA A 347 -18.76 -4.91 2.33
C ALA A 347 -18.00 -3.97 3.27
N PHE A 348 -16.73 -3.69 2.97
CA PHE A 348 -15.95 -2.72 3.75
C PHE A 348 -16.50 -1.29 3.61
N LEU A 349 -16.97 -0.92 2.42
CA LEU A 349 -17.63 0.37 2.22
C LEU A 349 -18.92 0.49 3.04
N ALA A 350 -19.70 -0.58 3.16
CA ALA A 350 -20.88 -0.61 4.03
C ALA A 350 -20.51 -0.52 5.52
N ALA A 351 -19.41 -1.14 5.95
CA ALA A 351 -18.91 -1.09 7.32
C ALA A 351 -18.34 0.28 7.71
N GLY A 352 -17.51 0.87 6.84
CA GLY A 352 -16.80 2.12 7.11
C GLY A 352 -17.60 3.37 6.81
N GLY A 353 -18.47 3.33 5.79
CA GLY A 353 -19.24 4.49 5.33
C GLY A 353 -18.34 5.70 5.11
N ASN A 354 -18.60 6.78 5.86
CA ASN A 354 -17.83 8.03 5.80
C ASN A 354 -16.42 7.93 6.39
N SER A 355 -16.08 6.84 7.09
CA SER A 355 -14.71 6.60 7.54
C SER A 355 -13.79 6.23 6.37
N ILE A 356 -14.34 5.86 5.21
CA ILE A 356 -13.57 5.58 4.00
C ILE A 356 -13.52 6.82 3.09
N SER A 357 -12.35 7.44 3.01
CA SER A 357 -12.11 8.65 2.20
C SER A 357 -11.71 8.34 0.76
N ASP A 358 -11.03 7.21 0.55
CA ASP A 358 -10.57 6.74 -0.76
C ASP A 358 -10.59 5.22 -0.81
N LEU A 359 -10.83 4.64 -1.98
CA LEU A 359 -10.90 3.20 -2.21
C LEU A 359 -10.57 2.89 -3.68
N THR A 360 -9.79 1.84 -3.88
CA THR A 360 -9.57 1.24 -5.18
C THR A 360 -9.60 -0.29 -5.14
N VAL A 361 -10.06 -0.91 -6.23
CA VAL A 361 -10.08 -2.37 -6.44
C VAL A 361 -9.19 -2.73 -7.62
N GLY A 362 -8.25 -3.66 -7.44
CA GLY A 362 -7.36 -4.17 -8.49
C GLY A 362 -6.25 -3.18 -8.88
N ILE A 363 -5.57 -2.58 -7.90
CA ILE A 363 -4.42 -1.71 -8.16
C ILE A 363 -3.19 -2.53 -8.56
N ARG A 364 -2.49 -2.11 -9.62
CA ARG A 364 -1.40 -2.88 -10.24
C ARG A 364 -0.17 -2.03 -10.54
N TRP A 365 1.01 -2.57 -10.24
CA TRP A 365 2.32 -1.95 -10.51
C TRP A 365 3.03 -2.62 -11.69
N ALA A 366 3.82 -1.83 -12.41
CA ALA A 366 4.62 -2.31 -13.53
C ALA A 366 5.88 -2.98 -13.00
N TRP A 367 6.11 -4.25 -13.37
CA TRP A 367 7.40 -4.89 -13.18
C TRP A 367 8.06 -5.09 -14.53
N LEU A 368 9.12 -4.32 -14.81
CA LEU A 368 9.93 -4.40 -16.03
C LEU A 368 9.13 -4.01 -17.31
N HIS A 369 9.80 -3.34 -18.24
CA HIS A 369 9.21 -2.85 -19.51
C HIS A 369 8.72 -3.96 -20.47
N HIS A 370 8.59 -5.22 -20.03
CA HIS A 370 8.09 -6.30 -20.87
C HIS A 370 6.59 -6.17 -21.05
N THR A 371 6.22 -5.79 -22.27
CA THR A 371 4.86 -5.60 -22.79
C THR A 371 4.02 -6.88 -22.79
N SER A 372 4.57 -8.06 -22.53
CA SER A 372 3.84 -9.34 -22.40
C SER A 372 3.23 -9.59 -21.00
N ALA A 373 2.43 -8.61 -20.56
CA ALA A 373 1.05 -8.67 -20.08
C ALA A 373 0.50 -9.52 -18.91
N ARG A 374 1.11 -10.58 -18.35
CA ARG A 374 0.44 -11.31 -17.22
C ARG A 374 1.28 -11.74 -16.02
N TYR A 375 2.59 -11.94 -16.19
CA TYR A 375 3.37 -12.72 -15.21
C TYR A 375 4.28 -11.90 -14.29
N PHE A 376 4.36 -10.59 -14.53
CA PHE A 376 5.24 -9.67 -13.80
C PHE A 376 4.44 -8.45 -13.35
N ARG A 377 3.58 -8.63 -12.35
CA ARG A 377 2.84 -7.55 -11.69
C ARG A 377 2.75 -7.84 -10.20
N SER A 378 2.99 -6.81 -9.40
CA SER A 378 2.42 -6.73 -8.06
C SER A 378 0.99 -6.22 -8.21
N GLU A 379 0.10 -6.78 -7.41
CA GLU A 379 -1.30 -6.43 -7.38
C GLU A 379 -1.75 -6.50 -5.92
N ILE A 380 -2.58 -5.54 -5.53
CA ILE A 380 -3.34 -5.61 -4.29
C ILE A 380 -4.81 -5.54 -4.69
N ASP A 381 -5.55 -6.55 -4.25
CA ASP A 381 -6.93 -6.78 -4.67
C ASP A 381 -7.83 -5.59 -4.27
N ILE A 382 -7.68 -5.06 -3.05
CA ILE A 382 -8.40 -3.86 -2.61
C ILE A 382 -7.48 -3.01 -1.74
N VAL A 383 -7.47 -1.71 -1.97
CA VAL A 383 -6.87 -0.73 -1.06
C VAL A 383 -7.90 0.32 -0.69
N PHE A 384 -8.00 0.69 0.57
CA PHE A 384 -8.80 1.84 0.97
C PHE A 384 -8.15 2.63 2.11
N GLN A 385 -8.57 3.88 2.27
CA GLN A 385 -8.20 4.71 3.40
C GLN A 385 -9.29 4.71 4.43
N TRP A 386 -9.01 4.21 5.64
CA TRP A 386 -9.92 4.21 6.77
C TRP A 386 -9.43 5.18 7.84
N GLN A 387 -10.15 6.27 8.07
CA GLN A 387 -9.74 7.33 9.00
C GLN A 387 -8.29 7.79 8.72
N GLY A 388 -7.95 7.87 7.42
CA GLY A 388 -6.62 8.23 6.96
C GLY A 388 -5.58 7.10 6.95
N GLN A 389 -5.85 5.93 7.52
CA GLN A 389 -4.90 4.81 7.47
C GLN A 389 -5.14 3.95 6.22
N TYR A 390 -4.07 3.58 5.52
CA TYR A 390 -4.17 2.65 4.38
C TYR A 390 -4.45 1.24 4.87
N ILE A 391 -5.43 0.58 4.26
CA ILE A 391 -5.73 -0.84 4.46
C ILE A 391 -5.58 -1.54 3.11
N ALA A 392 -4.75 -2.58 3.08
CA ALA A 392 -4.49 -3.39 1.90
C ALA A 392 -5.08 -4.78 2.12
N ILE A 393 -6.00 -5.19 1.26
CA ILE A 393 -6.68 -6.48 1.35
C ILE A 393 -6.21 -7.37 0.21
N SER A 394 -5.88 -8.62 0.55
CA SER A 394 -5.98 -9.72 -0.41
C SER A 394 -7.23 -10.55 -0.16
N CYS A 395 -7.96 -10.83 -1.24
CA CYS A 395 -9.15 -11.66 -1.27
C CYS A 395 -8.80 -13.05 -1.80
N LYS A 396 -9.19 -14.08 -1.07
CA LYS A 396 -9.14 -15.47 -1.55
C LYS A 396 -10.54 -16.03 -1.60
N SER A 397 -10.93 -16.56 -2.75
CA SER A 397 -12.23 -17.22 -2.92
C SER A 397 -12.16 -18.68 -2.47
N THR A 398 -11.05 -19.38 -2.70
CA THR A 398 -10.89 -20.79 -2.32
C THR A 398 -9.99 -20.96 -1.12
N ASP A 399 -10.12 -22.11 -0.45
CA ASP A 399 -9.18 -22.52 0.57
C ASP A 399 -7.79 -22.75 -0.06
N SER A 400 -6.73 -22.40 0.66
CA SER A 400 -5.33 -22.53 0.20
C SER A 400 -4.63 -23.59 1.02
N HIS A 401 -3.80 -24.41 0.36
CA HIS A 401 -2.95 -25.38 1.05
C HIS A 401 -1.76 -24.72 1.77
N ASN A 402 -1.52 -23.42 1.56
CA ASN A 402 -0.38 -22.72 2.16
C ASN A 402 -0.76 -21.29 2.58
N TRP A 403 -1.51 -21.18 3.67
CA TRP A 403 -1.93 -19.90 4.24
C TRP A 403 -0.77 -19.05 4.75
N GLU A 404 0.30 -19.67 5.25
CA GLU A 404 1.51 -18.97 5.70
C GLU A 404 2.10 -18.12 4.57
N THR A 405 2.19 -18.68 3.38
CA THR A 405 2.70 -17.97 2.21
C THR A 405 1.79 -16.82 1.78
N VAL A 406 0.48 -17.03 1.79
CA VAL A 406 -0.49 -15.97 1.43
C VAL A 406 -0.45 -14.82 2.43
N ARG A 407 -0.28 -15.12 3.73
CA ARG A 407 -0.10 -14.12 4.79
C ARG A 407 1.15 -13.29 4.56
N ALA A 408 2.29 -13.94 4.36
CA ALA A 408 3.56 -13.27 4.12
C ALA A 408 3.51 -12.38 2.86
N GLU A 409 2.84 -12.86 1.81
CA GLU A 409 2.63 -12.10 0.57
C GLU A 409 1.88 -10.78 0.81
N ILE A 410 0.70 -10.82 1.43
CA ILE A 410 -0.08 -9.57 1.61
C ILE A 410 0.61 -8.59 2.55
N VAL A 411 1.34 -9.07 3.57
CA VAL A 411 2.16 -8.19 4.41
C VAL A 411 3.22 -7.49 3.57
N ALA A 412 4.03 -8.27 2.83
CA ALA A 412 5.10 -7.72 2.00
C ALA A 412 4.59 -6.74 0.92
N GLU A 413 3.50 -7.07 0.22
CA GLU A 413 2.94 -6.18 -0.80
C GLU A 413 2.35 -4.91 -0.17
N ALA A 414 1.61 -5.00 0.93
CA ALA A 414 1.07 -3.81 1.59
C ALA A 414 2.17 -2.83 1.98
N ARG A 415 3.29 -3.33 2.49
CA ARG A 415 4.41 -2.54 3.00
C ARG A 415 5.26 -1.96 1.88
N ALA A 416 5.62 -2.78 0.89
CA ALA A 416 6.40 -2.37 -0.25
C ALA A 416 5.65 -1.37 -1.14
N GLN A 417 4.32 -1.47 -1.22
CA GLN A 417 3.53 -0.68 -2.17
C GLN A 417 2.85 0.54 -1.55
N LEU A 418 2.50 0.50 -0.26
CA LEU A 418 1.77 1.59 0.43
C LEU A 418 2.52 2.14 1.64
N GLY A 419 3.68 1.58 1.97
CA GLY A 419 4.56 2.05 3.04
C GLY A 419 4.39 1.28 4.34
N ARG A 420 5.33 1.51 5.26
CA ARG A 420 5.43 0.72 6.50
C ARG A 420 4.24 0.84 7.46
N PHE A 421 3.29 1.73 7.18
CA PHE A 421 2.12 1.99 8.03
C PHE A 421 0.81 1.36 7.52
N ALA A 422 0.78 0.80 6.31
CA ALA A 422 -0.44 0.20 5.74
C ALA A 422 -0.88 -1.06 6.49
N LEU A 423 -2.15 -1.23 6.86
CA LEU A 423 -2.65 -2.44 7.53
C LEU A 423 -2.89 -3.56 6.50
N PRO A 424 -2.12 -4.67 6.53
CA PRO A 424 -2.41 -5.81 5.68
C PRO A 424 -3.57 -6.63 6.26
N VAL A 425 -4.51 -7.00 5.40
CA VAL A 425 -5.72 -7.75 5.73
C VAL A 425 -5.87 -8.91 4.75
N LEU A 426 -6.17 -10.10 5.25
CA LEU A 426 -6.45 -11.28 4.44
C LEU A 426 -7.91 -11.69 4.60
N VAL A 427 -8.68 -11.55 3.53
CA VAL A 427 -10.07 -11.99 3.45
C VAL A 427 -10.12 -13.38 2.82
N ARG A 428 -10.56 -14.40 3.57
CA ARG A 428 -10.48 -15.80 3.11
C ARG A 428 -11.58 -16.72 3.63
N PRO A 429 -11.84 -17.85 2.95
CA PRO A 429 -12.62 -18.96 3.52
C PRO A 429 -11.73 -19.84 4.44
N GLY A 430 -12.26 -20.98 4.87
CA GLY A 430 -11.48 -22.02 5.58
C GLY A 430 -11.38 -21.83 7.09
N ILE A 431 -11.91 -20.73 7.63
CA ILE A 431 -12.14 -20.57 9.08
C ILE A 431 -13.59 -20.99 9.35
N GLU A 432 -13.79 -21.87 10.33
CA GLU A 432 -15.12 -22.27 10.78
C GLU A 432 -15.94 -21.05 11.22
N HIS A 433 -17.22 -20.99 10.85
CA HIS A 433 -18.05 -19.83 11.13
C HIS A 433 -18.09 -19.46 12.61
N ASN A 434 -18.23 -20.46 13.50
CA ASN A 434 -18.28 -20.24 14.94
C ASN A 434 -16.94 -19.72 15.51
N ASN A 435 -15.84 -19.95 14.79
CA ASN A 435 -14.51 -19.48 15.14
C ASN A 435 -14.11 -18.20 14.37
N ALA A 436 -14.96 -17.68 13.50
CA ALA A 436 -14.59 -16.57 12.61
C ALA A 436 -14.25 -15.28 13.37
N ILE A 437 -15.05 -14.91 14.38
CA ILE A 437 -14.77 -13.73 15.22
C ILE A 437 -13.57 -13.98 16.15
N PRO A 438 -13.53 -15.06 16.95
CA PRO A 438 -12.38 -15.35 17.79
C PRO A 438 -11.06 -15.43 17.01
N TRP A 439 -11.09 -15.97 15.79
CA TRP A 439 -9.92 -16.02 14.91
C TRP A 439 -9.49 -14.63 14.45
N ALA A 440 -10.43 -13.79 14.01
CA ALA A 440 -10.12 -12.43 13.60
C ALA A 440 -9.53 -11.62 14.75
N GLU A 441 -10.09 -11.74 15.96
CA GLU A 441 -9.58 -11.12 17.17
C GLU A 441 -8.21 -11.64 17.56
N ALA A 442 -7.97 -12.95 17.52
CA ALA A 442 -6.65 -13.54 17.76
C ALA A 442 -5.61 -13.09 16.72
N SER A 443 -6.03 -12.90 15.47
CA SER A 443 -5.17 -12.38 14.41
C SER A 443 -4.86 -10.88 14.53
N LEU A 444 -5.42 -10.18 15.51
CA LEU A 444 -4.96 -8.82 15.84
C LEU A 444 -3.59 -8.81 16.56
N GLU A 445 -3.13 -9.97 17.04
CA GLU A 445 -1.82 -10.13 17.69
C GLU A 445 -0.68 -10.38 16.69
N PHE A 446 -1.00 -10.66 15.42
CA PHE A 446 -0.04 -10.89 14.35
C PHE A 446 -0.48 -10.21 13.06
N GLU A 447 0.39 -10.15 12.04
CA GLU A 447 0.01 -9.64 10.72
C GLU A 447 -0.04 -10.79 9.71
N PRO A 448 -1.02 -10.81 8.77
CA PRO A 448 -2.11 -9.86 8.58
C PRO A 448 -3.33 -10.12 9.49
N LEU A 449 -4.22 -9.12 9.62
CA LEU A 449 -5.56 -9.33 10.16
C LEU A 449 -6.34 -10.27 9.23
N GLU A 450 -6.83 -11.39 9.76
CA GLU A 450 -7.57 -12.39 8.97
C GLU A 450 -9.07 -12.27 9.18
N ILE A 451 -9.82 -12.06 8.10
CA ILE A 451 -11.27 -11.93 8.12
C ILE A 451 -11.90 -13.05 7.31
N ASN A 452 -12.76 -13.84 7.96
CA ASN A 452 -13.49 -14.88 7.25
C ASN A 452 -14.59 -14.29 6.36
N LEU A 453 -14.82 -14.90 5.19
CA LEU A 453 -15.90 -14.48 4.26
C LEU A 453 -17.30 -14.43 4.91
N SER A 454 -17.57 -15.25 5.94
CA SER A 454 -18.86 -15.25 6.66
C SER A 454 -19.12 -14.02 7.52
N LEU A 455 -18.08 -13.20 7.78
CA LEU A 455 -18.19 -11.94 8.52
C LEU A 455 -18.48 -10.75 7.61
N LEU A 456 -18.37 -10.90 6.29
CA LEU A 456 -18.46 -9.76 5.37
C LEU A 456 -19.86 -9.14 5.28
N ASN A 457 -20.89 -9.84 5.74
CA ASN A 457 -22.23 -9.30 5.88
C ASN A 457 -22.54 -8.75 7.28
N GLN A 458 -21.53 -8.55 8.12
CA GLN A 458 -21.65 -8.04 9.48
C GLN A 458 -20.91 -6.69 9.59
N PRO A 459 -21.49 -5.58 9.09
CA PRO A 459 -20.79 -4.30 8.98
C PRO A 459 -20.30 -3.76 10.33
N GLY A 460 -21.06 -3.96 11.41
CA GLY A 460 -20.65 -3.59 12.77
C GLY A 460 -19.37 -4.34 13.19
N THR A 461 -19.37 -5.66 13.08
CA THR A 461 -18.20 -6.50 13.40
C THR A 461 -16.97 -6.13 12.56
N LEU A 462 -17.13 -5.92 11.25
CA LEU A 462 -16.02 -5.48 10.40
C LEU A 462 -15.44 -4.13 10.85
N LYS A 463 -16.32 -3.16 11.16
CA LYS A 463 -15.92 -1.83 11.65
C LYS A 463 -15.14 -1.95 12.96
N ASP A 464 -15.61 -2.76 13.90
CA ASP A 464 -14.97 -2.95 15.20
C ASP A 464 -13.60 -3.63 15.07
N LEU A 465 -13.49 -4.67 14.23
CA LEU A 465 -12.22 -5.34 13.95
C LEU A 465 -11.18 -4.39 13.35
N ILE A 466 -11.57 -3.59 12.35
CA ILE A 466 -10.66 -2.61 11.72
C ILE A 466 -10.24 -1.52 12.72
N ASN A 467 -11.17 -0.93 13.46
CA ASN A 467 -10.84 0.11 14.44
C ASN A 467 -9.93 -0.43 15.55
N THR A 468 -10.17 -1.66 16.01
CA THR A 468 -9.33 -2.32 17.01
C THR A 468 -7.93 -2.57 16.47
N ALA A 469 -7.80 -3.06 15.23
CA ALA A 469 -6.51 -3.28 14.58
C ALA A 469 -5.70 -1.98 14.47
N LEU A 470 -6.34 -0.88 14.03
CA LEU A 470 -5.70 0.42 13.92
C LEU A 470 -5.27 0.97 15.30
N THR A 471 -6.14 0.85 16.31
CA THR A 471 -5.85 1.31 17.68
C THR A 471 -4.65 0.56 18.29
N ARG A 472 -4.63 -0.78 18.18
CA ARG A 472 -3.54 -1.61 18.69
C ARG A 472 -2.22 -1.28 18.02
N ARG A 473 -2.26 -1.10 16.70
CA ARG A 473 -1.08 -0.74 15.93
C ARG A 473 -0.52 0.63 16.29
N GLN A 474 -1.38 1.60 16.58
CA GLN A 474 -0.97 2.90 17.08
C GLN A 474 -0.32 2.78 18.48
N ALA A 475 -0.83 1.89 19.33
CA ALA A 475 -0.24 1.64 20.65
C ALA A 475 1.15 0.99 20.58
N THR A 476 1.38 0.05 19.66
CA THR A 476 2.69 -0.62 19.50
C THR A 476 3.73 0.22 18.78
N ALA A 477 3.31 1.23 18.01
CA ALA A 477 4.20 2.13 17.27
C ALA A 477 4.68 3.34 18.09
N SER A 478 4.22 3.48 19.34
CA SER A 478 4.71 4.47 20.30
C SER A 478 5.86 3.83 21.11
N PRO A 479 7.11 4.30 20.94
CA PRO A 479 8.28 3.75 21.66
C PRO A 479 8.26 4.04 23.16
#